data_AF-A0A1V1P8F6-F1
#
_entry.id   AF-A0A1V1P8F6-F1
#
_cell.length_a   1.000
_cell.length_b   1.000
_cell.length_c   1.000
_cell.angle_alpha   90.00
_cell.angle_beta   90.00
_cell.angle_gamma   90.00
#
_symmetry.space_group_name_H-M   'P 1'
#
loop_
_entity.id
_entity.type
_entity.pdbx_description
1 polymer ?
#
loop_
_entity_poly.entity_id
_entity_poly.type
_entity_poly.pdbx_seq_one_letter_code
_entity_poly.pdbx_strand_id
1 'polypeptide(L)'
;MTLHNLWTHYHTHQKIHKTPSQMRKYCRKHFLSYIRMREWQDIVNQLRLLLKDQNMDFTASIQQDERLYDAIHRCIVCGFLSNIAMKNKITLLWQPEIRRL
;
A
#
# COMPACT_ATOMS: atom_id res chain seq x y z
N MET A 1 1.35 6.27 -3.25
CA MET A 1 0.22 6.51 -2.33
C MET A 1 -1.13 5.91 -2.76
N THR A 2 -1.26 5.41 -3.99
CA THR A 2 -2.51 4.82 -4.52
C THR A 2 -3.15 3.76 -3.63
N LEU A 3 -2.36 2.86 -3.04
CA LEU A 3 -2.88 1.80 -2.17
C LEU A 3 -3.52 2.37 -0.89
N HIS A 4 -2.89 3.35 -0.25
CA HIS A 4 -3.47 4.02 0.92
C HIS A 4 -4.83 4.65 0.58
N ASN A 5 -4.91 5.35 -0.55
CA ASN A 5 -6.15 5.99 -1.00
C ASN A 5 -7.23 4.96 -1.32
N LEU A 6 -6.87 3.86 -1.99
CA LEU A 6 -7.78 2.75 -2.28
C LEU A 6 -8.35 2.14 -1.00
N TRP A 7 -7.48 1.88 -0.01
CA TRP A 7 -7.87 1.35 1.29
C TRP A 7 -8.90 2.25 1.97
N THR A 8 -8.59 3.55 2.07
CA THR A 8 -9.48 4.53 2.69
C THR A 8 -10.83 4.59 1.96
N HIS A 9 -10.81 4.68 0.64
CA HIS A 9 -12.03 4.72 -0.17
C HIS A 9 -12.87 3.45 -0.02
N TYR A 10 -12.25 2.27 -0.04
CA TYR A 10 -12.95 1.00 0.17
C TYR A 10 -13.65 0.91 1.53
N HIS A 11 -12.97 1.32 2.61
CA HIS A 11 -13.54 1.29 3.95
C HIS A 11 -14.69 2.28 4.13
N THR A 12 -14.61 3.46 3.51
CA THR A 12 -15.71 4.42 3.49
C THR A 12 -16.96 3.81 2.85
N HIS A 13 -16.82 3.14 1.70
CA HIS A 13 -17.95 2.48 1.04
C HIS A 13 -18.44 1.22 1.75
N GLN A 14 -17.56 0.50 2.45
CA GLN A 14 -17.98 -0.65 3.27
C GLN A 14 -18.89 -0.25 4.43
N LYS A 15 -18.69 0.94 5.02
CA LYS A 15 -19.60 1.47 6.06
C LYS A 15 -21.01 1.73 5.50
N ILE A 16 -21.11 2.08 4.22
CA ILE A 16 -22.38 2.35 3.51
C ILE A 16 -23.04 1.02 3.09
N HIS A 17 -22.26 0.10 2.51
CA HIS A 17 -22.74 -1.18 2.00
C HIS A 17 -22.63 -2.29 3.05
N LYS A 18 -23.69 -2.45 3.85
CA LYS A 18 -23.72 -3.38 5.00
C LYS A 18 -23.73 -4.86 4.63
N THR A 19 -24.00 -5.22 3.38
CA THR A 19 -24.07 -6.63 2.95
C THR A 19 -22.89 -7.06 2.07
N PRO A 20 -22.44 -8.32 2.17
CA PRO A 20 -21.39 -8.86 1.29
C PRO A 20 -21.74 -8.83 -0.20
N SER A 21 -23.03 -8.97 -0.55
CA SER A 21 -23.48 -8.93 -1.95
C SER A 21 -23.32 -7.53 -2.57
N GLN A 22 -23.69 -6.49 -1.82
CA GLN A 22 -23.50 -5.09 -2.24
C GLN A 22 -22.01 -4.77 -2.42
N MET A 23 -21.15 -5.18 -1.48
CA MET A 23 -19.71 -4.97 -1.61
C MET A 23 -19.10 -5.73 -2.78
N ARG A 24 -19.56 -6.94 -3.09
CA ARG A 24 -19.14 -7.65 -4.32
C ARG A 24 -19.53 -6.89 -5.59
N LYS A 25 -20.75 -6.32 -5.64
CA LYS A 25 -21.19 -5.50 -6.79
C LYS A 25 -20.36 -4.22 -6.92
N TYR A 26 -20.09 -3.55 -5.79
CA TYR A 26 -19.22 -2.38 -5.73
C TYR A 26 -17.81 -2.71 -6.27
N CYS A 27 -17.17 -3.77 -5.77
CA CYS A 27 -15.85 -4.19 -6.23
C CYS A 27 -15.83 -4.44 -7.75
N ARG A 28 -16.84 -5.14 -8.29
CA ARG A 28 -16.95 -5.37 -9.74
C ARG A 28 -17.04 -4.06 -10.53
N LYS A 29 -17.85 -3.09 -10.06
CA LYS A 29 -18.00 -1.78 -10.70
C LYS A 29 -16.69 -0.98 -10.73
N HIS A 30 -15.85 -1.15 -9.71
CA HIS A 30 -14.59 -0.43 -9.55
C HIS A 30 -13.35 -1.26 -9.94
N PHE A 31 -13.52 -2.36 -10.67
CA PHE A 31 -12.43 -3.24 -11.12
C PHE A 31 -11.54 -3.77 -9.98
N LEU A 32 -12.14 -3.99 -8.80
CA LEU A 32 -11.47 -4.54 -7.63
C LEU A 32 -11.79 -6.02 -7.45
N SER A 33 -10.81 -6.81 -7.00
CA SER A 33 -11.06 -8.16 -6.51
C SER A 33 -11.62 -8.11 -5.09
N TYR A 34 -12.88 -8.55 -4.92
CA TYR A 34 -13.52 -8.63 -3.60
C TYR A 34 -12.74 -9.53 -2.63
N ILE A 35 -12.21 -10.65 -3.13
CA ILE A 35 -11.45 -11.61 -2.32
C ILE A 35 -10.16 -10.97 -1.82
N ARG A 36 -9.38 -10.32 -2.71
CA ARG A 36 -8.13 -9.65 -2.32
C ARG A 36 -8.38 -8.52 -1.30
N MET A 37 -9.46 -7.77 -1.44
CA MET A 37 -9.81 -6.73 -0.46
C MET A 37 -10.13 -7.33 0.92
N ARG A 38 -10.82 -8.47 0.96
CA ARG A 38 -11.10 -9.19 2.22
C ARG A 38 -9.82 -9.75 2.85
N GLU A 39 -8.97 -10.41 2.07
CA GLU A 39 -7.66 -10.89 2.52
C GLU A 39 -6.82 -9.75 3.12
N TRP A 40 -6.80 -8.60 2.44
CA TRP A 40 -6.09 -7.44 2.94
C TRP A 40 -6.68 -6.91 4.27
N GLN A 41 -8.00 -6.89 4.42
CA GLN A 41 -8.65 -6.58 5.71
C GLN A 41 -8.23 -7.53 6.81
N ASP A 42 -8.23 -8.82 6.52
CA ASP A 42 -7.90 -9.85 7.49
C ASP A 42 -6.43 -9.75 7.92
N ILE A 43 -5.49 -9.53 6.98
CA ILE A 43 -4.07 -9.29 7.27
C ILE A 43 -3.88 -8.06 8.18
N VAL A 44 -4.54 -6.94 7.87
CA VAL A 44 -4.42 -5.72 8.70
C VAL A 44 -4.96 -5.96 10.11
N ASN A 45 -6.06 -6.72 10.25
CA ASN A 45 -6.61 -7.05 11.56
C ASN A 45 -5.67 -7.96 12.35
N GLN A 46 -5.08 -8.98 11.71
CA GLN A 46 -4.10 -9.86 12.34
C GLN A 46 -2.88 -9.08 12.83
N LEU A 47 -2.32 -8.18 12.00
CA LEU A 47 -1.19 -7.33 12.39
C LEU A 47 -1.54 -6.43 13.58
N ARG A 48 -2.75 -5.86 13.62
CA ARG A 48 -3.21 -5.05 14.76
C ARG A 48 -3.31 -5.85 16.05
N LEU A 49 -3.79 -7.09 15.98
CA LEU A 49 -3.85 -7.97 17.14
C LEU A 49 -2.46 -8.28 17.67
N LEU A 50 -1.52 -8.65 16.79
CA LEU A 50 -0.13 -8.91 17.17
C LEU A 50 0.54 -7.70 17.83
N LEU A 51 0.33 -6.49 17.29
CA LEU A 51 0.88 -5.26 17.88
C LEU A 51 0.27 -4.97 19.26
N LYS A 52 -1.05 -5.19 19.40
CA LYS A 52 -1.73 -5.05 20.69
C LYS A 52 -1.18 -6.03 21.73
N ASP A 53 -0.92 -7.27 21.35
CA ASP A 53 -0.33 -8.28 22.23
C ASP A 53 1.09 -7.91 22.70
N GLN A 54 1.81 -7.10 21.91
CA GLN A 54 3.12 -6.55 22.26
C GLN A 54 3.06 -5.22 23.04
N ASN A 55 1.87 -4.79 23.50
CA ASN A 55 1.63 -3.50 24.14
C ASN A 55 2.12 -2.30 23.30
N MET A 56 2.11 -2.42 21.97
CA MET A 56 2.42 -1.33 21.07
C MET A 56 1.13 -0.57 20.72
N ASP A 57 1.01 0.66 21.20
CA ASP A 57 -0.13 1.52 20.89
C ASP A 57 -0.07 2.00 19.42
N PHE A 58 -0.94 1.41 18.60
CA PHE A 58 -1.13 1.79 17.19
C PHE A 58 -2.24 2.83 16.97
N THR A 59 -2.84 3.34 18.06
CA THR A 59 -3.91 4.35 18.07
C THR A 59 -3.43 5.78 17.81
N ALA A 60 -2.14 5.96 17.49
CA ALA A 60 -1.60 7.26 17.13
C ALA A 60 -2.45 7.87 16.02
N SER A 61 -3.15 8.96 16.36
CA SER A 61 -3.88 9.78 15.41
C SER A 61 -2.86 10.36 14.44
N ILE A 62 -2.63 9.65 13.35
CA ILE A 62 -1.90 10.19 12.22
C ILE A 62 -2.77 11.32 11.69
N GLN A 63 -2.45 12.55 12.10
CA GLN A 63 -3.00 13.73 11.47
C GLN A 63 -2.70 13.62 9.98
N GLN A 64 -3.73 13.81 9.15
CA GLN A 64 -3.57 13.82 7.69
C GLN A 64 -2.89 15.12 7.26
N ASP A 65 -1.66 15.30 7.72
CA ASP A 65 -0.79 16.39 7.34
C ASP A 65 0.04 15.99 6.13
N GLU A 66 0.61 17.00 5.46
CA GLU A 66 1.53 16.83 4.34
C GLU A 66 2.70 15.87 4.66
N ARG A 67 3.05 15.77 5.95
CA ARG A 67 4.11 14.89 6.49
C ARG A 67 3.77 13.40 6.51
N LEU A 68 2.50 13.03 6.33
CA LEU A 68 2.06 11.63 6.35
C LEU A 68 2.73 10.83 5.22
N TYR A 69 2.73 11.36 4.01
CA TYR A 69 3.30 10.62 2.87
C TYR A 69 4.80 10.43 2.99
N ASP A 70 5.51 11.42 3.55
CA ASP A 70 6.93 11.31 3.88
C ASP A 70 7.18 10.21 4.91
N ALA A 71 6.39 10.16 5.98
CA ALA A 71 6.49 9.12 6.99
C ALA A 71 6.25 7.73 6.39
N ILE A 72 5.22 7.57 5.55
CA ILE A 72 4.96 6.29 4.86
C ILE A 72 6.12 5.90 3.96
N HIS A 73 6.66 6.83 3.15
CA HIS A 73 7.81 6.53 2.29
C HIS A 73 9.03 6.06 3.09
N ARG A 74 9.36 6.74 4.20
CA ARG A 74 10.48 6.36 5.07
C ARG A 74 10.28 4.96 5.68
N CYS A 75 9.07 4.66 6.16
CA CYS A 75 8.74 3.34 6.71
C CYS A 75 8.77 2.24 5.66
N ILE A 76 8.39 2.50 4.40
CA ILE A 76 8.52 1.48 3.35
C ILE A 76 10.00 1.17 3.09
N VAL A 77 10.84 2.20 3.04
CA VAL A 77 12.27 2.01 2.75
C VAL A 77 12.97 1.14 3.81
N CYS A 78 12.59 1.22 5.09
CA CYS A 78 13.23 0.38 6.11
C CYS A 78 13.01 -1.13 5.89
N GLY A 79 11.90 -1.53 5.28
CA GLY A 79 11.62 -2.93 4.92
C GLY A 79 12.07 -3.34 3.51
N PHE A 80 12.41 -2.38 2.64
CA PHE A 80 12.67 -2.60 1.21
C PHE A 80 14.01 -2.00 0.74
N LEU A 81 15.04 -1.95 1.60
CA LEU A 81 16.35 -1.34 1.30
C LEU A 81 17.02 -1.93 0.03
N SER A 82 16.87 -3.23 -0.21
CA SER A 82 17.43 -3.90 -1.39
C SER A 82 16.71 -3.57 -2.70
N ASN A 83 15.52 -2.94 -2.63
CA ASN A 83 14.66 -2.64 -3.77
C ASN A 83 14.68 -1.15 -4.13
N ILE A 84 15.80 -0.47 -3.89
CA ILE A 84 15.99 0.93 -4.26
C ILE A 84 16.67 1.00 -5.63
N ALA A 85 16.00 1.61 -6.59
CA ALA A 85 16.56 1.89 -7.92
C ALA A 85 16.97 3.35 -8.02
N MET A 86 18.20 3.60 -8.49
CA MET A 86 18.67 4.95 -8.81
C MET A 86 18.61 5.16 -10.31
N LYS A 87 17.93 6.22 -10.74
CA LYS A 87 17.93 6.63 -12.15
C LYS A 87 19.33 7.09 -12.54
N ASN A 88 20.03 6.30 -13.36
CA ASN A 88 21.30 6.71 -13.94
C ASN A 88 21.06 7.54 -15.21
N LYS A 89 21.86 8.58 -15.43
CA LYS A 89 21.83 9.41 -16.65
C LYS A 89 22.36 8.66 -17.89
N ILE A 90 23.08 7.54 -17.71
CA ILE A 90 23.79 6.85 -18.81
C ILE A 90 22.86 6.04 -19.74
N THR A 91 21.60 5.76 -19.36
CA THR A 91 20.73 4.86 -20.16
C THR A 91 20.09 5.50 -21.41
N LEU A 92 20.45 6.73 -21.80
CA LEU A 92 20.06 7.30 -23.10
C LEU A 92 21.14 7.24 -24.18
N LEU A 93 22.33 6.71 -23.87
CA LEU A 93 23.33 6.37 -24.88
C LEU A 93 23.54 4.86 -24.84
N TRP A 94 22.74 4.16 -25.66
CA TRP A 94 23.17 2.88 -26.23
C TRP A 94 24.58 3.11 -26.82
N GLN A 95 25.61 2.49 -26.23
CA GLN A 95 26.92 2.38 -26.87
C GLN A 95 27.00 0.99 -27.52
N PRO A 96 26.96 0.88 -28.87
CA PRO A 96 27.05 -0.40 -29.55
C PRO A 96 28.48 -0.92 -29.73
N GLU A 97 29.49 -0.37 -29.05
CA GLU A 97 30.89 -0.73 -29.32
C GLU A 97 31.69 -0.96 -28.05
N ILE A 98 31.58 -2.17 -27.50
CA ILE A 98 32.74 -2.82 -26.87
C ILE A 98 32.87 -4.21 -27.52
N ARG A 99 33.50 -4.23 -28.69
CA ARG A 99 34.19 -5.39 -29.25
C ARG A 99 35.66 -4.98 -29.42
N ARG A 100 36.57 -5.87 -29.04
CA ARG A 100 38.04 -5.74 -28.85
C ARG A 100 38.37 -5.33 -27.41
N LEU A 101 39.05 -6.15 -26.61
CA LEU A 101 40.07 -7.17 -26.92
C LEU A 101 39.62 -8.61 -26.62
#